data_AF-A0A8X6UWR4-F1
#
_entry.id   AF-A0A8X6UWR4-F1
#
_cell.length_a   1.000
_cell.length_b   1.000
_cell.length_c   1.000
_cell.angle_alpha   90.00
_cell.angle_beta   90.00
_cell.angle_gamma   90.00
#
_symmetry.space_group_name_H-M   'P 1'
#
loop_
_entity.id
_entity.type
_entity.pdbx_description
1 polymer ?
#
loop_
_entity_poly.entity_id
_entity_poly.type
_entity_poly.pdbx_seq_one_letter_code
_entity_poly.pdbx_strand_id
1 'polypeptide(L)'
;MVYVETPLYPEKLTVWCALWAGGIIGPYFFINDEGHNVTVNGDRYRAMITNFFIPELNNHDIQELWFQQDGATCHTARATIDLLKDTFGDRLISRFGPVNWPPRSCDLTPLDYFLRGYVKSLVYADKPQTLDHLEDSIRRVIADIRPQMLEKVIENWTSRLDYIRASRDRPMPEIIFKM
;
A
#
# COMPACT_ATOMS: atom_id res chain seq x y z
N MET A 1 -27.07 -33.58 -7.51
CA MET A 1 -26.25 -32.89 -6.49
C MET A 1 -24.95 -32.55 -7.19
N VAL A 2 -24.76 -31.29 -7.61
CA VAL A 2 -23.55 -30.86 -8.32
C VAL A 2 -22.53 -30.51 -7.24
N TYR A 3 -21.48 -31.31 -7.13
CA TYR A 3 -20.31 -30.96 -6.32
C TYR A 3 -19.58 -29.85 -7.07
N VAL A 4 -19.68 -28.61 -6.57
CA VAL A 4 -18.75 -27.55 -6.95
C VAL A 4 -17.53 -27.73 -6.05
N GLU A 5 -16.46 -28.31 -6.60
CA GLU A 5 -15.17 -28.35 -5.91
C GLU A 5 -14.66 -26.92 -5.75
N THR A 6 -14.70 -26.41 -4.52
CA THR A 6 -14.03 -25.16 -4.19
C THR A 6 -12.53 -25.41 -4.18
N PRO A 7 -11.71 -24.68 -4.95
CA PRO A 7 -10.26 -24.86 -4.94
C PRO A 7 -9.70 -24.80 -3.51
N LEU A 8 -8.83 -25.76 -3.14
CA LEU A 8 -8.18 -25.82 -1.82
C LEU A 8 -7.37 -24.57 -1.50
N TYR A 9 -6.96 -23.85 -2.55
CA TYR A 9 -6.30 -22.55 -2.48
C TYR A 9 -7.10 -21.58 -3.36
N PRO A 10 -7.82 -20.61 -2.78
CA PRO A 10 -8.39 -19.54 -3.59
C PRO A 10 -7.24 -18.80 -4.27
N GLU A 11 -7.40 -18.53 -5.57
CA GLU A 11 -6.46 -17.70 -6.31
C GLU A 11 -6.44 -16.29 -5.70
N LYS A 12 -5.25 -15.67 -5.62
CA LYS A 12 -5.04 -14.38 -4.95
C LYS A 12 -4.26 -13.44 -5.86
N LEU A 13 -4.76 -12.22 -6.02
CA LEU A 13 -4.00 -11.12 -6.60
C LEU A 13 -3.18 -10.43 -5.52
N THR A 14 -1.91 -10.13 -5.85
CA THR A 14 -1.10 -9.22 -5.04
C THR A 14 -0.98 -7.88 -5.75
N VAL A 15 -1.48 -6.83 -5.09
CA VAL A 15 -1.54 -5.47 -5.62
C VAL A 15 -0.71 -4.54 -4.76
N TRP A 16 -0.01 -3.61 -5.41
CA TRP A 16 0.65 -2.49 -4.77
C TRP A 16 0.04 -1.17 -5.23
N CYS A 17 -0.08 -0.22 -4.31
CA CYS A 17 -0.47 1.17 -4.58
C CYS A 17 0.33 2.10 -3.66
N ALA A 18 0.60 3.31 -4.13
CA ALA A 18 0.97 4.45 -3.28
C ALA A 18 -0.19 5.45 -3.26
N LEU A 19 -0.39 6.09 -2.10
CA LEU A 19 -1.45 7.07 -1.89
C LEU A 19 -0.82 8.36 -1.38
N TRP A 20 -1.22 9.48 -1.96
CA TRP A 20 -0.87 10.81 -1.49
C TRP A 20 -2.07 11.76 -1.65
N ALA A 21 -1.94 13.00 -1.19
CA ALA A 21 -3.05 13.95 -1.16
C ALA A 21 -3.67 14.22 -2.54
N GLY A 22 -2.86 14.22 -3.61
CA GLY A 22 -3.35 14.48 -4.96
C GLY A 22 -3.80 13.24 -5.75
N GLY A 23 -3.66 12.02 -5.21
CA GLY A 23 -4.06 10.83 -5.95
C GLY A 23 -3.50 9.51 -5.44
N ILE A 24 -3.75 8.47 -6.23
CA ILE A 24 -3.19 7.13 -6.04
C ILE A 24 -2.30 6.82 -7.23
N ILE A 25 -1.09 6.32 -6.98
CA ILE A 25 -0.22 5.74 -7.99
C ILE A 25 -0.37 4.21 -7.92
N GLY A 26 -0.70 3.59 -9.04
CA GLY A 26 -1.16 2.20 -9.09
C GLY A 26 -2.59 2.09 -9.63
N PRO A 27 -3.18 0.89 -9.58
CA PRO A 27 -2.62 -0.35 -9.03
C PRO A 27 -1.51 -0.98 -9.88
N TYR A 28 -0.48 -1.51 -9.21
CA TYR A 28 0.51 -2.42 -9.81
C TYR A 28 0.22 -3.86 -9.39
N PHE A 29 0.11 -4.78 -10.36
CA PHE A 29 -0.16 -6.19 -10.13
C PHE A 29 1.13 -6.99 -10.25
N PHE A 30 1.43 -7.83 -9.25
CA PHE A 30 2.57 -8.74 -9.32
C PHE A 30 2.20 -10.01 -10.08
N ILE A 31 2.26 -9.91 -11.42
CA ILE A 31 2.04 -11.00 -12.37
C ILE A 31 3.30 -11.27 -13.19
N ASN A 32 3.52 -12.50 -13.62
CA ASN A 32 4.58 -12.85 -14.57
C ASN A 32 4.09 -12.72 -16.03
N ASP A 33 4.98 -12.97 -16.99
CA ASP A 33 4.69 -12.89 -18.43
C ASP A 33 3.61 -13.88 -18.90
N GLU A 34 3.31 -14.91 -18.11
CA GLU A 34 2.26 -15.91 -18.36
C GLU A 34 0.91 -15.50 -17.75
N GLY A 35 0.82 -14.35 -17.09
CA GLY A 35 -0.40 -13.88 -16.39
C GLY A 35 -0.61 -14.49 -15.00
N HIS A 36 0.36 -15.24 -14.48
CA HIS A 36 0.27 -15.86 -13.16
C HIS A 36 0.74 -14.92 -12.04
N ASN A 37 0.01 -14.92 -10.92
CA ASN A 37 0.40 -14.21 -9.71
C ASN A 37 1.73 -14.71 -9.15
N VAL A 38 2.59 -13.77 -8.74
CA VAL A 38 3.90 -14.09 -8.17
C VAL A 38 4.06 -13.56 -6.74
N THR A 39 4.76 -14.32 -5.91
CA THR A 39 5.13 -13.87 -4.56
C THR A 39 6.07 -12.68 -4.63
N VAL A 40 5.74 -11.62 -3.88
CA VAL A 40 6.59 -10.45 -3.73
C VAL A 40 7.81 -10.82 -2.89
N ASN A 41 8.99 -10.65 -3.47
CA ASN A 41 10.27 -10.74 -2.78
C ASN A 41 11.00 -9.40 -2.90
N GLY A 42 12.19 -9.28 -2.32
CA GLY A 42 12.99 -8.05 -2.38
C GLY A 42 13.27 -7.59 -3.82
N ASP A 43 13.61 -8.52 -4.72
CA ASP A 43 13.98 -8.19 -6.10
C ASP A 43 12.78 -7.67 -6.90
N ARG A 44 11.64 -8.34 -6.82
CA ARG A 44 10.39 -7.91 -7.47
C ARG A 44 9.88 -6.60 -6.89
N TYR A 45 10.01 -6.41 -5.57
CA TYR A 45 9.63 -5.15 -4.94
C TYR A 45 10.50 -3.99 -5.46
N ARG A 46 11.83 -4.16 -5.49
CA ARG A 46 12.73 -3.13 -6.04
C ARG A 46 12.50 -2.90 -7.54
N ALA A 47 12.24 -3.95 -8.31
CA ALA A 47 11.88 -3.81 -9.72
C ALA A 47 10.60 -3.00 -9.91
N MET A 48 9.56 -3.24 -9.10
CA MET A 48 8.34 -2.41 -9.10
C MET A 48 8.64 -0.95 -8.73
N ILE A 49 9.46 -0.71 -7.70
CA ILE A 49 9.85 0.66 -7.32
C ILE A 49 10.56 1.37 -8.48
N THR A 50 11.58 0.75 -9.08
CA THR A 50 12.41 1.36 -10.12
C THR A 50 11.68 1.50 -11.46
N ASN A 51 10.92 0.49 -11.87
CA ASN A 51 10.38 0.42 -13.24
C ASN A 51 8.94 0.94 -13.35
N PHE A 52 8.23 1.05 -12.23
CA PHE A 52 6.85 1.53 -12.21
C PHE A 52 6.70 2.77 -11.32
N PHE A 53 6.98 2.66 -10.03
CA PHE A 53 6.65 3.74 -9.08
C PHE A 53 7.44 5.03 -9.34
N ILE A 54 8.77 4.96 -9.40
CA ILE A 54 9.62 6.15 -9.61
C ILE A 54 9.29 6.85 -10.94
N PRO A 55 9.11 6.14 -12.07
CA PRO A 55 8.66 6.76 -13.33
C PRO A 55 7.33 7.52 -13.22
N GLU A 56 6.35 6.99 -12.50
CA GLU A 56 5.05 7.66 -12.27
C GLU A 56 5.21 8.96 -11.45
N LEU A 57 6.26 9.06 -10.63
CA LEU A 57 6.56 10.27 -9.88
C LEU A 57 7.12 11.40 -10.75
N ASN A 58 7.54 11.15 -12.00
CA ASN A 58 8.08 12.21 -12.87
C ASN A 58 7.08 13.33 -13.18
N ASN A 59 5.78 13.10 -12.94
CA ASN A 59 4.73 14.12 -13.02
C ASN A 59 4.65 15.00 -11.76
N HIS A 60 5.51 14.76 -10.78
CA HIS A 60 5.51 15.39 -9.47
C HIS A 60 6.91 15.88 -9.07
N ASP A 61 6.97 16.87 -8.20
CA ASP A 61 8.24 17.32 -7.64
C ASP A 61 8.72 16.34 -6.55
N ILE A 62 9.52 15.35 -6.96
CA ILE A 62 10.09 14.32 -6.08
C ILE A 62 10.90 14.92 -4.92
N GLN A 63 11.41 16.16 -5.07
CA GLN A 63 12.23 16.79 -4.04
C GLN A 63 11.45 17.19 -2.80
N GLU A 64 10.12 17.33 -2.89
CA GLU A 64 9.25 17.67 -1.77
C GLU A 64 8.53 16.45 -1.18
N LEU A 65 8.63 15.28 -1.84
CA LEU A 65 7.89 14.09 -1.43
C LEU A 65 8.62 13.30 -0.35
N TRP A 66 7.84 12.93 0.67
CA TRP A 66 8.21 11.96 1.68
C TRP A 66 7.67 10.58 1.32
N PHE A 67 8.53 9.56 1.44
CA PHE A 67 8.13 8.17 1.22
C PHE A 67 8.01 7.43 2.54
N GLN A 68 6.89 6.74 2.74
CA GLN A 68 6.66 5.89 3.90
C GLN A 68 6.36 4.46 3.47
N GLN A 69 6.97 3.49 4.15
CA GLN A 69 6.66 2.07 4.00
C GLN A 69 6.74 1.34 5.35
N ASP A 70 6.04 0.20 5.44
CA ASP A 70 5.99 -0.60 6.66
C ASP A 70 7.26 -1.44 6.91
N GLY A 71 7.20 -2.30 7.93
CA GLY A 71 8.31 -3.13 8.37
C GLY A 71 8.47 -4.48 7.67
N ALA A 72 7.80 -4.73 6.53
CA ALA A 72 7.90 -6.01 5.82
C ALA A 72 9.35 -6.34 5.39
N THR A 73 9.68 -7.63 5.29
CA THR A 73 11.07 -8.08 5.02
C THR A 73 11.61 -7.56 3.68
N CYS A 74 10.79 -7.53 2.63
CA CYS A 74 11.20 -6.98 1.33
C CYS A 74 11.42 -5.46 1.36
N HIS A 75 10.64 -4.74 2.17
CA HIS A 75 10.72 -3.29 2.34
C HIS A 75 11.97 -2.88 3.14
N THR A 76 12.32 -3.68 4.15
CA THR A 76 13.41 -3.38 5.10
C THR A 76 14.74 -4.02 4.74
N ALA A 77 14.80 -4.78 3.65
CA ALA A 77 16.05 -5.30 3.12
C ALA A 77 17.02 -4.15 2.80
N ARG A 78 18.31 -4.33 3.11
CA ARG A 78 19.33 -3.28 2.93
C ARG A 78 19.32 -2.68 1.53
N ALA A 79 19.31 -3.52 0.49
CA ALA A 79 19.26 -3.07 -0.90
C ALA A 79 18.00 -2.25 -1.24
N THR A 80 16.87 -2.51 -0.57
CA THR A 80 15.63 -1.75 -0.75
C THR A 80 15.72 -0.40 -0.05
N ILE A 81 16.26 -0.36 1.17
CA ILE A 81 16.49 0.88 1.91
C ILE A 81 17.49 1.77 1.16
N ASP A 82 18.58 1.20 0.64
CA ASP A 82 19.59 1.95 -0.12
C ASP A 82 18.97 2.55 -1.39
N LEU A 83 18.21 1.77 -2.17
CA LEU A 83 17.46 2.27 -3.35
C LEU A 83 16.53 3.45 -3.01
N LEU A 84 15.78 3.34 -1.92
CA LEU A 84 14.84 4.39 -1.51
C LEU A 84 15.55 5.62 -0.96
N LYS A 85 16.70 5.46 -0.28
CA LYS A 85 17.53 6.59 0.16
C LYS A 85 18.14 7.32 -1.03
N ASP A 86 18.58 6.62 -2.06
CA ASP A 86 19.09 7.26 -3.28
C ASP A 86 18.02 8.11 -3.98
N THR A 87 16.74 7.73 -3.83
CA THR A 87 15.61 8.43 -4.44
C THR A 87 15.06 9.57 -3.57
N PHE A 88 14.85 9.33 -2.28
CA PHE A 88 14.14 10.23 -1.36
C PHE A 88 15.06 10.91 -0.33
N GLY A 89 16.33 10.51 -0.23
CA GLY A 89 17.28 11.04 0.75
C GLY A 89 16.80 10.83 2.19
N ASP A 90 16.87 11.89 3.01
CA ASP A 90 16.41 11.89 4.40
C ASP A 90 14.88 11.86 4.54
N ARG A 91 14.13 11.98 3.44
CA ARG A 91 12.65 11.98 3.41
C ARG A 91 12.05 10.57 3.39
N LEU A 92 12.75 9.59 3.94
CA LEU A 92 12.33 8.19 4.00
C LEU A 92 11.92 7.81 5.43
N ILE A 93 10.65 7.45 5.59
CA ILE A 93 10.06 6.92 6.82
C ILE A 93 9.93 5.40 6.66
N SER A 94 10.83 4.65 7.28
CA SER A 94 10.83 3.19 7.21
C SER A 94 11.58 2.61 8.40
N ARG A 95 11.35 1.33 8.68
CA ARG A 95 12.22 0.61 9.62
C ARG A 95 13.62 0.51 9.00
N PHE A 96 14.62 1.02 9.72
CA PHE A 96 16.01 1.21 9.25
C PHE A 96 16.22 2.34 8.24
N GLY A 97 15.19 3.16 7.98
CA GLY A 97 15.31 4.42 7.24
C GLY A 97 15.87 5.57 8.10
N PRO A 98 16.11 6.75 7.50
CA PRO A 98 16.49 7.97 8.21
C PRO A 98 15.50 8.35 9.33
N VAL A 99 14.19 8.23 9.06
CA VAL A 99 13.13 8.36 10.06
C VAL A 99 12.57 6.99 10.38
N ASN A 100 12.71 6.56 11.63
CA ASN A 100 12.33 5.21 12.04
C ASN A 100 10.80 5.07 12.16
N TRP A 101 10.22 4.09 11.44
CA TRP A 101 8.83 3.71 11.62
C TRP A 101 8.69 2.63 12.71
N PRO A 102 7.80 2.79 13.70
CA PRO A 102 7.66 1.83 14.79
C PRO A 102 7.21 0.44 14.30
N PRO A 103 7.68 -0.63 14.95
CA PRO A 103 7.27 -1.98 14.61
C PRO A 103 5.78 -2.19 14.94
N ARG A 104 5.08 -2.97 14.10
CA ARG A 104 3.65 -3.31 14.26
C ARG A 104 2.69 -2.11 14.18
N SER A 105 3.11 -1.04 13.50
CA SER A 105 2.28 0.14 13.25
C SER A 105 1.71 0.19 11.84
N CYS A 106 1.51 -0.97 11.19
CA CYS A 106 0.91 -1.05 9.84
C CYS A 106 -0.49 -0.41 9.82
N ASP A 107 -1.31 -0.65 10.85
CA ASP A 107 -2.66 -0.09 10.96
C ASP A 107 -2.72 1.45 11.01
N LEU A 108 -1.58 2.11 11.20
CA LEU A 108 -1.50 3.57 11.20
C LEU A 108 -1.34 4.14 9.79
N THR A 109 -1.12 3.34 8.74
CA THR A 109 -0.96 3.88 7.39
C THR A 109 -2.32 4.13 6.72
N PRO A 110 -2.49 5.23 5.95
CA PRO A 110 -3.67 5.47 5.12
C PRO A 110 -4.03 4.30 4.20
N LEU A 111 -3.01 3.59 3.71
CA LEU A 111 -3.19 2.42 2.86
C LEU A 111 -3.91 1.29 3.61
N ASP A 112 -3.49 0.99 4.84
CA ASP A 112 -4.02 -0.14 5.61
C ASP A 112 -5.40 0.14 6.21
N TYR A 113 -5.61 1.33 6.82
CA TYR A 113 -6.90 1.61 7.46
C TYR A 113 -8.00 2.07 6.50
N PHE A 114 -7.63 2.72 5.39
CA PHE A 114 -8.59 3.23 4.41
C PHE A 114 -8.57 2.43 3.11
N LEU A 115 -7.50 2.52 2.31
CA LEU A 115 -7.53 2.07 0.92
C LEU A 115 -7.85 0.57 0.82
N ARG A 116 -7.16 -0.25 1.62
CA ARG A 116 -7.35 -1.70 1.64
C ARG A 116 -8.79 -2.09 1.98
N GLY A 117 -9.36 -1.50 3.04
CA GLY A 117 -10.72 -1.78 3.47
C GLY A 117 -11.78 -1.30 2.48
N TYR A 118 -11.59 -0.09 1.94
CA TYR A 118 -12.48 0.54 0.98
C TYR A 118 -12.51 -0.19 -0.36
N VAL A 119 -11.34 -0.49 -0.94
CA VAL A 119 -11.25 -1.24 -2.20
C VAL A 119 -11.84 -2.63 -2.02
N LYS A 120 -11.51 -3.32 -0.91
CA LYS A 120 -12.05 -4.65 -0.64
C LYS A 120 -13.58 -4.65 -0.54
N SER A 121 -14.19 -3.68 0.13
CA SER A 121 -15.65 -3.67 0.29
C SER A 121 -16.39 -3.50 -1.03
N LEU A 122 -15.87 -2.66 -1.93
CA LEU A 122 -16.47 -2.40 -3.24
C LEU A 122 -16.21 -3.53 -4.23
N VAL A 123 -14.98 -4.02 -4.33
CA VAL A 123 -14.61 -5.08 -5.26
C VAL A 123 -15.35 -6.38 -4.96
N TYR A 124 -15.49 -6.76 -3.68
CA TYR A 124 -16.19 -7.99 -3.33
C TYR A 124 -17.72 -7.85 -3.31
N ALA A 125 -18.28 -6.64 -3.38
CA ALA A 125 -19.72 -6.45 -3.58
C ALA A 125 -20.17 -6.98 -4.95
N ASP A 126 -19.31 -6.86 -5.96
CA ASP A 126 -19.56 -7.31 -7.33
C ASP A 126 -19.29 -8.82 -7.54
N LYS A 127 -18.84 -9.53 -6.50
CA LYS A 127 -18.61 -10.99 -6.47
C LYS A 127 -17.83 -11.48 -7.70
N PRO A 128 -16.59 -11.01 -7.93
CA PRO A 128 -15.81 -11.43 -9.08
C PRO A 128 -15.58 -12.95 -9.08
N GLN A 129 -15.74 -13.55 -10.26
CA GLN A 129 -15.64 -15.01 -10.47
C GLN A 129 -14.31 -15.43 -11.10
N THR A 130 -13.53 -14.46 -11.61
CA THR A 130 -12.23 -14.69 -12.25
C THR A 130 -11.22 -13.65 -11.74
N LEU A 131 -9.92 -13.94 -11.91
CA LEU A 131 -8.86 -12.98 -11.58
C LEU A 131 -8.91 -11.74 -12.46
N ASP A 132 -9.19 -11.89 -13.76
CA ASP A 132 -9.32 -10.76 -14.68
C ASP A 132 -10.43 -9.81 -14.22
N HIS A 133 -11.60 -10.35 -13.86
CA HIS A 133 -12.70 -9.52 -13.36
C HIS A 133 -12.38 -8.88 -12.00
N LEU A 134 -11.62 -9.57 -11.15
CA LEU A 134 -11.15 -9.02 -9.88
C LEU A 134 -10.15 -7.87 -10.12
N GLU A 135 -9.22 -8.02 -11.05
CA GLU A 135 -8.25 -7.01 -11.46
C GLU A 135 -8.95 -5.78 -12.05
N ASP A 136 -9.86 -5.98 -13.01
CA ASP A 136 -10.65 -4.90 -13.62
C ASP A 136 -11.46 -4.13 -12.57
N SER A 137 -12.06 -4.85 -11.62
CA SER A 137 -12.79 -4.24 -10.52
C SER A 137 -11.89 -3.39 -9.63
N ILE A 138 -10.68 -3.88 -9.31
CA ILE A 138 -9.70 -3.12 -8.51
C ILE A 138 -9.27 -1.85 -9.27
N ARG A 139 -8.97 -1.96 -10.56
CA ARG A 139 -8.60 -0.81 -11.41
C ARG A 139 -9.69 0.25 -11.43
N ARG A 140 -10.94 -0.17 -11.67
CA ARG A 140 -12.10 0.74 -11.68
C ARG A 140 -12.30 1.42 -10.34
N VAL A 141 -12.32 0.66 -9.24
CA VAL A 141 -12.55 1.21 -7.90
C VAL A 141 -11.45 2.20 -7.52
N ILE A 142 -10.18 1.91 -7.83
CA ILE A 142 -9.09 2.85 -7.55
C ILE A 142 -9.22 4.12 -8.39
N ALA A 143 -9.56 4.01 -9.67
CA ALA A 143 -9.76 5.16 -10.56
C ALA A 143 -10.93 6.07 -10.11
N ASP A 144 -11.95 5.49 -9.48
CA ASP A 144 -13.12 6.23 -8.96
C ASP A 144 -12.84 6.95 -7.63
N ILE A 145 -11.67 6.73 -6.98
CA ILE A 145 -11.31 7.41 -5.74
C ILE A 145 -10.99 8.88 -6.02
N ARG A 146 -11.87 9.76 -5.54
CA ARG A 146 -11.76 11.20 -5.73
C ARG A 146 -10.69 11.83 -4.83
N PRO A 147 -9.93 12.84 -5.31
CA PRO A 147 -8.93 13.55 -4.50
C PRO A 147 -9.46 14.08 -3.16
N GLN A 148 -10.69 14.59 -3.11
CA GLN A 148 -11.28 15.11 -1.87
C GLN A 148 -11.47 14.03 -0.78
N MET A 149 -11.57 12.77 -1.18
CA MET A 149 -11.58 11.65 -0.23
C MET A 149 -10.18 11.43 0.33
N LEU A 150 -9.15 11.52 -0.51
CA LEU A 150 -7.75 11.35 -0.13
C LEU A 150 -7.26 12.49 0.78
N GLU A 151 -7.64 13.74 0.50
CA GLU A 151 -7.35 14.90 1.36
C GLU A 151 -7.81 14.63 2.80
N LYS A 152 -9.07 14.23 3.00
CA LYS A 152 -9.62 13.89 4.32
C LYS A 152 -8.89 12.73 5.00
N VAL A 153 -8.47 11.74 4.20
CA VAL A 153 -7.69 10.61 4.70
C VAL A 153 -6.32 11.09 5.22
N ILE A 154 -5.63 11.95 4.48
CA ILE A 154 -4.33 12.51 4.88
C ILE A 154 -4.46 13.47 6.08
N GLU A 155 -5.51 14.30 6.14
CA GLU A 155 -5.79 15.17 7.29
C GLU A 155 -6.02 14.35 8.58
N ASN A 156 -6.83 13.30 8.49
CA ASN A 156 -7.08 12.40 9.61
C ASN A 156 -5.82 11.63 10.03
N TRP A 157 -4.97 11.24 9.07
CA TRP A 157 -3.70 10.59 9.37
C TRP A 157 -2.74 11.52 10.11
N THR A 158 -2.59 12.75 9.64
CA THR A 158 -1.75 13.78 10.28
C THR A 158 -2.21 14.05 11.71
N SER A 159 -3.53 14.19 11.90
CA SER A 159 -4.14 14.39 13.22
C SER A 159 -3.85 13.21 14.18
N ARG A 160 -3.88 11.97 13.69
CA ARG A 160 -3.55 10.78 14.48
C ARG A 160 -2.07 10.75 14.88
N LEU A 161 -1.17 11.13 13.97
CA LEU A 161 0.25 11.20 14.27
C LEU A 161 0.56 12.27 15.32
N ASP A 162 -0.05 13.45 15.21
CA ASP A 162 0.09 14.52 16.20
C ASP A 162 -0.38 14.08 17.57
N TYR A 163 -1.49 13.33 17.63
CA TYR A 163 -1.98 12.75 18.88
C TYR A 163 -1.01 11.71 19.47
N ILE A 164 -0.47 10.80 18.65
CA ILE A 164 0.53 9.80 19.10
C ILE A 164 1.80 10.48 19.63
N ARG A 165 2.24 11.54 18.94
CA ARG A 165 3.38 12.35 19.37
C ARG A 165 3.12 13.05 20.70
N ALA A 166 1.90 13.55 20.91
CA ALA A 166 1.49 14.18 22.17
C ALA A 166 1.31 13.17 23.31
N SER A 167 0.94 11.92 23.02
CA SER A 167 0.63 10.89 24.03
C SER A 167 1.86 10.14 24.57
N ARG A 168 3.09 10.46 24.11
CA ARG A 168 4.36 9.79 24.50
C ARG A 168 4.28 8.27 24.38
N ASP A 169 3.90 7.76 23.21
CA ASP A 169 3.84 6.32 22.89
C ASP A 169 2.85 5.50 23.74
N ARG A 170 1.89 6.14 24.42
CA ARG A 170 0.81 5.40 25.10
C ARG A 170 -0.18 4.87 24.06
N PRO A 171 -0.60 3.58 24.15
CA PRO A 171 -1.65 3.04 23.31
C PRO A 171 -2.92 3.90 23.41
N MET A 172 -3.57 4.16 22.28
CA MET A 172 -4.82 4.92 22.25
C MET A 172 -5.89 4.21 23.08
N PRO A 173 -6.53 4.86 24.07
CA PRO A 173 -7.52 4.21 24.92
C PRO A 173 -8.85 3.88 24.21
N GLU A 174 -9.07 4.34 22.97
CA GLU A 174 -10.36 4.23 22.27
C GLU A 174 -10.33 3.46 20.94
N ILE A 175 -9.23 2.81 20.56
CA ILE A 175 -9.22 1.96 19.35
C ILE A 175 -8.69 0.56 19.64
N ILE A 176 -9.60 -0.40 19.58
CA ILE A 176 -9.27 -1.83 19.45
C ILE A 176 -9.01 -2.08 17.97
N PHE A 177 -7.74 -2.21 17.58
CA PHE A 177 -7.38 -2.80 16.30
C PHE A 177 -7.32 -4.32 16.50
N LYS A 178 -8.24 -5.05 15.85
CA LYS A 178 -8.24 -6.51 15.81
C LYS A 178 -8.07 -6.95 14.36
N MET A 179 -7.07 -7.80 14.14
CA MET A 179 -6.77 -8.50 12.88
C MET A 179 -7.96 -9.34 12.39
#